data_AF-A0ABD5CS36-F1
#
_entry.id   AF-A0ABD5CS36-F1
#
_cell.length_a   1.000
_cell.length_b   1.000
_cell.length_c   1.000
_cell.angle_alpha   90.00
_cell.angle_beta   90.00
_cell.angle_gamma   90.00
#
_symmetry.space_group_name_H-M   'P 1'
#
loop_
_entity.id
_entity.type
_entity.pdbx_description
1 polymer ?
#
loop_
_entity_poly.entity_id
_entity_poly.type
_entity_poly.pdbx_seq_one_letter_code
_entity_poly.pdbx_strand_id
1 'polypeptide(L)'
;MLRNLLFIGALAAAVLWRDTVRANEVPAYLWITAGLVGTCCAAVFLVCAVQLGSFRRACPIRESDPIDPSTPVGLQLATEVADRLDSGNVLAYGHAYYCGMGLTKDGDAYIYSVVEDGEVITPRSAEEFARVVEVAGGKLFKSRSEFVEWLSRQTDSSLRGDGNQNITLERLRFFASSSSMKRPTIGTR
;
A
#
# COMPACT_ATOMS: atom_id res chain seq x y z
N MET A 1 17.57 -29.68 2.48
CA MET A 1 18.50 -28.79 1.73
C MET A 1 19.20 -27.74 2.62
N LEU A 2 18.55 -27.17 3.64
CA LEU A 2 19.14 -26.15 4.54
C LEU A 2 20.35 -26.65 5.38
N ARG A 3 20.38 -27.95 5.75
CA ARG A 3 21.47 -28.54 6.56
C ARG A 3 22.81 -28.69 5.81
N ASN A 4 22.80 -28.78 4.48
CA ASN A 4 24.03 -28.93 3.69
C ASN A 4 24.74 -27.58 3.47
N LEU A 5 24.00 -26.47 3.47
CA LEU A 5 24.57 -25.13 3.32
C LEU A 5 25.32 -24.66 4.57
N LEU A 6 24.82 -25.02 5.77
CA LEU A 6 25.48 -24.71 7.04
C LEU A 6 26.82 -25.45 7.22
N PHE A 7 26.93 -26.69 6.73
CA PHE A 7 28.18 -27.45 6.81
C PHE A 7 29.27 -26.93 5.86
N ILE A 8 28.90 -26.46 4.67
CA ILE A 8 29.85 -25.88 3.72
C ILE A 8 30.36 -24.52 4.23
N GLY A 9 29.49 -23.70 4.84
CA GLY A 9 29.89 -22.43 5.44
C GLY A 9 30.86 -22.58 6.61
N ALA A 10 30.67 -23.59 7.46
CA ALA A 10 31.56 -23.85 8.60
C ALA A 10 32.95 -24.34 8.17
N LEU A 11 33.04 -25.16 7.12
CA LEU A 11 34.32 -25.64 6.57
C LEU A 11 35.10 -24.52 5.88
N ALA A 12 34.43 -23.63 5.14
CA ALA A 12 35.07 -22.47 4.53
C ALA A 12 35.65 -21.50 5.58
N ALA A 13 34.93 -21.26 6.67
CA ALA A 13 35.40 -20.41 7.77
C ALA A 13 36.62 -21.01 8.50
N ALA A 14 36.66 -22.34 8.68
CA ALA A 14 37.77 -23.01 9.34
C ALA A 14 39.06 -23.05 8.47
N VAL A 15 38.92 -23.18 7.14
CA VAL A 15 40.06 -23.10 6.22
C VAL A 15 40.61 -21.68 6.16
N LEU A 16 39.73 -20.67 6.06
CA LEU A 16 40.13 -19.27 6.07
C LEU A 16 40.79 -18.85 7.39
N TRP A 17 40.35 -19.38 8.53
CA TRP A 17 40.98 -19.11 9.84
C TRP A 17 42.39 -19.72 9.97
N ARG A 18 42.68 -20.82 9.26
CA ARG A 18 43.98 -21.48 9.32
C ARG A 18 45.04 -20.74 8.50
N ASP A 19 44.62 -20.07 7.43
CA ASP A 19 45.51 -19.27 6.57
C ASP A 19 45.77 -17.85 7.13
N THR A 20 44.84 -17.29 7.91
CA THR A 20 45.01 -15.95 8.52
C THR A 20 46.05 -15.91 9.64
N VAL A 21 46.36 -17.03 10.30
CA VAL A 21 47.33 -17.07 11.41
C VAL A 21 48.80 -17.08 10.94
N ARG A 22 49.06 -17.24 9.63
CA ARG A 22 50.44 -17.31 9.09
C ARG A 22 50.89 -16.12 8.22
N ALA A 23 50.01 -15.20 7.88
CA ALA A 23 50.34 -14.12 6.95
C ALA A 23 50.73 -12.83 7.70
N ASN A 24 52.03 -12.54 7.80
CA ASN A 24 52.59 -11.28 8.32
C ASN A 24 52.47 -10.11 7.33
N GLU A 25 51.57 -10.17 6.35
CA GLU A 25 51.39 -9.10 5.37
C GLU A 25 49.91 -8.71 5.27
N VAL A 26 49.59 -7.67 6.05
CA VAL A 26 48.37 -6.85 6.06
C VAL A 26 47.75 -6.58 4.66
N PRO A 27 48.48 -6.43 3.54
CA PRO A 27 47.85 -6.19 2.24
C PRO A 27 46.92 -7.32 1.75
N ALA A 28 47.22 -8.59 2.01
CA ALA A 28 46.41 -9.70 1.46
C ALA A 28 44.99 -9.75 2.08
N TYR A 29 44.87 -9.43 3.37
CA TYR A 29 43.59 -9.42 4.09
C TYR A 29 42.64 -8.32 3.59
N LEU A 30 43.18 -7.17 3.17
CA LEU A 30 42.39 -6.07 2.61
C LEU A 30 41.78 -6.44 1.25
N TRP A 31 42.51 -7.18 0.41
CA TRP A 31 41.98 -7.65 -0.88
C TRP A 31 40.88 -8.71 -0.70
N ILE A 32 41.04 -9.62 0.26
CA ILE A 32 40.05 -10.67 0.55
C ILE A 32 38.77 -10.04 1.12
N THR A 33 38.90 -9.12 2.08
CA THR A 33 37.74 -8.44 2.68
C THR A 33 37.02 -7.53 1.68
N ALA A 34 37.75 -6.80 0.83
CA ALA A 34 37.15 -6.02 -0.26
C ALA A 34 36.40 -6.89 -1.27
N GLY A 35 36.95 -8.05 -1.63
CA GLY A 35 36.27 -9.01 -2.52
C GLY A 35 34.97 -9.58 -1.93
N LEU A 36 34.96 -9.86 -0.63
CA LEU A 36 33.80 -10.41 0.07
C LEU A 36 32.69 -9.37 0.24
N VAL A 37 33.04 -8.12 0.58
CA VAL A 37 32.07 -7.02 0.66
C VAL A 37 31.52 -6.68 -0.73
N GLY A 38 32.38 -6.63 -1.76
CA GLY A 38 31.96 -6.35 -3.13
C GLY A 38 30.98 -7.38 -3.69
N THR A 39 31.22 -8.67 -3.41
CA THR A 39 30.31 -9.75 -3.84
C THR A 39 28.97 -9.72 -3.11
N CYS A 40 28.96 -9.42 -1.80
CA CYS A 40 27.71 -9.22 -1.06
C CYS A 40 26.90 -8.02 -1.57
N CYS A 41 27.55 -6.87 -1.83
CA CYS A 41 26.89 -5.70 -2.39
C CYS A 41 26.30 -5.98 -3.78
N ALA A 42 27.05 -6.65 -4.66
CA ALA A 42 26.56 -7.02 -5.98
C ALA A 42 25.32 -7.93 -5.92
N ALA A 43 25.28 -8.90 -5.00
CA ALA A 43 24.11 -9.76 -4.82
C ALA A 43 22.86 -8.98 -4.36
N VAL A 44 23.01 -8.03 -3.44
CA VAL A 44 21.91 -7.17 -3.00
C VAL A 44 21.41 -6.28 -4.13
N PHE A 45 22.32 -5.67 -4.90
CA PHE A 45 21.94 -4.88 -6.07
C PHE A 45 21.23 -5.71 -7.13
N LEU A 46 21.64 -6.97 -7.36
CA LEU A 46 21.02 -7.86 -8.34
C LEU A 46 19.63 -8.32 -7.88
N VAL A 47 19.45 -8.62 -6.59
CA VAL A 47 18.14 -8.92 -6.00
C VAL A 47 17.23 -7.70 -6.06
N CYS A 48 17.72 -6.51 -5.70
CA CYS A 48 16.97 -5.25 -5.82
C CYS A 48 16.61 -4.96 -7.29
N ALA A 49 17.53 -5.15 -8.24
CA ALA A 49 17.28 -4.93 -9.66
C ALA A 49 16.26 -5.93 -10.24
N VAL A 50 16.31 -7.19 -9.81
CA VAL A 50 15.32 -8.22 -10.20
C VAL A 50 13.95 -7.94 -9.56
N GLN A 51 13.91 -7.49 -8.31
CA GLN A 51 12.66 -7.11 -7.64
C GLN A 51 12.06 -5.83 -8.25
N LEU A 52 12.87 -4.82 -8.56
CA LEU A 52 12.46 -3.61 -9.29
C LEU A 52 12.02 -3.93 -10.72
N GLY A 53 12.69 -4.86 -11.40
CA GLY A 53 12.30 -5.34 -12.73
C GLY A 53 10.99 -6.15 -12.71
N SER A 54 10.74 -6.88 -11.62
CA SER A 54 9.48 -7.61 -11.39
C SER A 54 8.33 -6.66 -11.03
N PHE A 55 8.61 -5.58 -10.29
CA PHE A 55 7.64 -4.51 -10.01
C PHE A 55 7.29 -3.66 -11.24
N ARG A 56 8.19 -3.58 -12.24
CA ARG A 56 7.89 -2.97 -13.55
C ARG A 56 7.04 -3.85 -14.47
N ARG A 57 6.71 -5.08 -14.08
CA ARG A 57 5.55 -5.81 -14.61
C ARG A 57 4.31 -5.55 -13.75
N ALA A 58 4.14 -4.31 -13.29
CA ALA A 58 2.82 -3.78 -13.07
C ALA A 58 2.04 -3.88 -14.39
N CYS A 59 0.73 -4.12 -14.28
CA CYS A 59 -0.22 -4.22 -15.38
C CYS A 59 0.15 -3.35 -16.58
N PRO A 60 -0.17 -3.77 -17.82
CA PRO A 60 -0.30 -2.78 -18.87
C PRO A 60 -1.27 -1.73 -18.31
N ILE A 61 -0.76 -0.52 -18.07
CA ILE A 61 -1.61 0.65 -17.87
C ILE A 61 -2.38 0.69 -19.18
N ARG A 62 -3.57 0.10 -19.16
CA ARG A 62 -4.57 0.30 -20.19
C ARG A 62 -4.69 1.80 -20.22
N GLU A 63 -4.22 2.40 -21.31
CA GLU A 63 -4.40 3.81 -21.60
C GLU A 63 -5.91 4.03 -21.53
N SER A 64 -6.35 4.44 -20.34
CA SER A 64 -7.74 4.67 -20.03
C SER A 64 -8.09 5.92 -20.80
N ASP A 65 -9.16 5.84 -21.59
CA ASP A 65 -9.79 7.02 -22.19
C ASP A 65 -9.73 8.19 -21.19
N PRO A 66 -9.39 9.41 -21.63
CA PRO A 66 -9.22 10.54 -20.73
C PRO A 66 -10.47 10.64 -19.85
N ILE A 67 -10.29 10.33 -18.57
CA ILE A 67 -11.41 10.32 -17.62
C ILE A 67 -11.81 11.78 -17.47
N ASP A 68 -12.98 12.10 -18.01
CA ASP A 68 -13.58 13.42 -17.80
C ASP A 68 -13.80 13.59 -16.30
N PRO A 69 -13.18 14.60 -15.64
CA PRO A 69 -13.30 14.82 -14.21
C PRO A 69 -14.72 15.17 -13.76
N SER A 70 -15.65 15.40 -14.69
CA SER A 70 -17.08 15.57 -14.45
C SER A 70 -17.89 14.27 -14.54
N THR A 71 -17.27 13.14 -14.89
CA THR A 71 -17.94 11.84 -14.92
C THR A 71 -18.40 11.44 -13.52
N PRO A 72 -19.71 11.18 -13.30
CA PRO A 72 -20.18 10.71 -12.02
C PRO A 72 -19.68 9.30 -11.69
N VAL A 73 -19.49 9.01 -10.41
CA VAL A 73 -19.09 7.67 -9.93
C VAL A 73 -20.10 6.59 -10.36
N GLY A 74 -21.40 6.91 -10.31
CA GLY A 74 -22.47 5.99 -10.65
C GLY A 74 -22.81 5.00 -9.53
N LEU A 75 -24.02 4.45 -9.59
CA LEU A 75 -24.60 3.64 -8.51
C LEU A 75 -23.86 2.32 -8.28
N GLN A 76 -23.45 1.66 -9.36
CA GLN A 76 -22.76 0.37 -9.28
C GLN A 76 -21.43 0.51 -8.54
N LEU A 77 -20.55 1.40 -8.99
CA LEU A 77 -19.24 1.59 -8.36
C LEU A 77 -19.37 2.09 -6.92
N ALA A 78 -20.32 2.99 -6.64
CA ALA A 78 -20.59 3.43 -5.27
C ALA A 78 -21.01 2.27 -4.35
N THR A 79 -21.80 1.33 -4.86
CA THR A 79 -22.21 0.12 -4.12
C THR A 79 -21.02 -0.80 -3.86
N GLU A 80 -20.17 -1.03 -4.86
CA GLU A 80 -18.96 -1.86 -4.71
C GLU A 80 -17.98 -1.23 -3.71
N VAL A 81 -17.83 0.10 -3.71
CA VAL A 81 -17.05 0.81 -2.70
C VAL A 81 -17.65 0.59 -1.31
N ALA A 82 -18.98 0.68 -1.16
CA ALA A 82 -19.64 0.41 0.13
C ALA A 82 -19.37 -1.03 0.62
N ASP A 83 -19.39 -2.04 -0.26
CA ASP A 83 -19.05 -3.43 0.08
C ASP A 83 -17.63 -3.58 0.64
N ARG A 84 -16.68 -2.84 0.06
CA ARG A 84 -15.29 -2.83 0.54
C ARG A 84 -15.19 -2.22 1.93
N LEU A 85 -15.87 -1.09 2.16
CA LEU A 85 -15.92 -0.43 3.46
C LEU A 85 -16.60 -1.31 4.52
N ASP A 86 -17.70 -1.99 4.16
CA ASP A 86 -18.37 -2.96 5.03
C ASP A 86 -17.48 -4.15 5.41
N SER A 87 -16.54 -4.50 4.54
CA SER A 87 -15.54 -5.54 4.80
C SER A 87 -14.36 -5.05 5.68
N GLY A 88 -14.44 -3.83 6.23
CA GLY A 88 -13.42 -3.23 7.09
C GLY A 88 -12.23 -2.64 6.35
N ASN A 89 -12.31 -2.44 5.03
CA ASN A 89 -11.24 -1.78 4.28
C ASN A 89 -11.38 -0.25 4.40
N VAL A 90 -10.25 0.45 4.31
CA VAL A 90 -10.18 1.92 4.33
C VAL A 90 -9.63 2.42 3.01
N LEU A 91 -10.24 3.45 2.44
CA LEU A 91 -9.71 4.16 1.28
C LEU A 91 -8.84 5.34 1.75
N ALA A 92 -7.60 5.03 2.09
CA ALA A 92 -6.54 6.00 2.35
C ALA A 92 -5.18 5.36 2.03
N TYR A 93 -4.17 6.17 1.77
CA TYR A 93 -2.77 5.73 1.76
C TYR A 93 -2.24 5.85 3.19
N GLY A 94 -2.00 4.73 3.85
CA GLY A 94 -1.47 4.66 5.21
C GLY A 94 0.04 4.95 5.25
N HIS A 95 0.42 6.20 5.01
CA HIS A 95 1.80 6.66 5.13
C HIS A 95 1.83 8.03 5.82
N ALA A 96 2.79 8.22 6.72
CA ALA A 96 3.01 9.52 7.38
C ALA A 96 3.17 10.63 6.33
N TYR A 97 2.67 11.84 6.61
CA TYR A 97 2.66 12.98 5.69
C TYR A 97 1.78 12.86 4.43
N TYR A 98 1.01 11.78 4.28
CA TYR A 98 -0.01 11.73 3.24
C TYR A 98 -1.34 12.28 3.77
N CYS A 99 -1.74 13.43 3.27
CA CYS A 99 -2.96 14.15 3.68
C CYS A 99 -3.90 14.38 2.50
N GLY A 100 -5.19 14.54 2.76
CA GLY A 100 -6.20 14.82 1.74
C GLY A 100 -7.54 14.22 2.15
N MET A 101 -8.23 13.51 1.26
CA MET A 101 -9.53 12.90 1.57
C MET A 101 -9.50 11.38 1.49
N GLY A 102 -10.29 10.75 2.37
CA GLY A 102 -10.43 9.32 2.46
C GLY A 102 -11.85 8.86 2.83
N LEU A 103 -12.07 7.56 2.70
CA LEU A 103 -13.32 6.90 3.08
C LEU A 103 -13.04 5.80 4.08
N THR A 104 -13.85 5.75 5.14
CA THR A 104 -13.84 4.66 6.11
C THR A 104 -15.26 4.33 6.56
N LYS A 105 -15.40 3.25 7.30
CA LYS A 105 -16.61 2.91 8.04
C LYS A 105 -16.25 2.71 9.51
N ASP A 106 -17.05 3.29 10.39
CA ASP A 106 -16.95 3.08 11.83
C ASP A 106 -18.32 2.68 12.38
N GLY A 107 -18.39 1.49 12.99
CA GLY A 107 -19.67 0.85 13.32
C GLY A 107 -20.57 0.71 12.10
N ASP A 108 -21.74 1.37 12.15
CA ASP A 108 -22.73 1.41 11.07
C ASP A 108 -22.65 2.67 10.19
N ALA A 109 -21.76 3.61 10.53
CA ALA A 109 -21.64 4.89 9.84
C ALA A 109 -20.54 4.85 8.76
N TYR A 110 -20.84 5.41 7.60
CA TYR A 110 -19.86 5.66 6.54
C TYR A 110 -19.35 7.08 6.66
N ILE A 111 -18.05 7.25 6.47
CA ILE A 111 -17.36 8.52 6.76
C ILE A 111 -16.53 8.91 5.54
N TYR A 112 -16.78 10.11 5.05
CA TYR A 112 -15.92 10.85 4.14
C TYR A 112 -15.26 11.97 4.93
N SER A 113 -13.93 11.92 5.07
CA SER A 113 -13.21 12.82 5.98
C SER A 113 -11.79 13.05 5.51
N VAL A 114 -11.13 13.99 6.18
CA VAL A 114 -9.72 14.28 6.00
C VAL A 114 -8.88 13.08 6.39
N VAL A 115 -7.82 12.87 5.63
CA VAL A 115 -6.72 12.01 6.02
C VAL A 115 -5.61 12.88 6.59
N GLU A 116 -5.17 12.56 7.80
CA GLU A 116 -4.00 13.17 8.44
C GLU A 116 -3.02 12.06 8.80
N ASP A 117 -1.75 12.22 8.40
CA ASP A 117 -0.70 11.23 8.61
C ASP A 117 -1.05 9.81 8.15
N GLY A 118 -1.87 9.70 7.10
CA GLY A 118 -2.30 8.44 6.51
C GLY A 118 -3.54 7.81 7.15
N GLU A 119 -4.10 8.41 8.20
CA GLU A 119 -5.29 7.92 8.91
C GLU A 119 -6.51 8.78 8.59
N VAL A 120 -7.66 8.14 8.30
CA VAL A 120 -8.93 8.86 8.10
C VAL A 120 -9.44 9.34 9.45
N ILE A 121 -9.54 10.65 9.64
CA ILE A 121 -10.07 11.23 10.87
C ILE A 121 -11.53 10.81 11.05
N THR A 122 -11.75 10.00 12.09
CA THR A 122 -13.05 9.40 12.41
C THR A 122 -13.60 10.10 13.66
N PRO A 123 -14.65 10.93 13.52
CA PRO A 123 -15.17 11.68 14.65
C PRO A 123 -15.81 10.77 15.70
N ARG A 124 -15.43 10.94 16.97
CA ARG A 124 -15.94 10.18 18.11
C ARG A 124 -17.07 10.87 18.85
N SER A 125 -17.29 12.16 18.57
CA SER A 125 -18.38 12.94 19.15
C SER A 125 -19.04 13.86 18.12
N ALA A 126 -20.21 14.39 18.46
CA ALA A 126 -20.93 15.35 17.60
C ALA A 126 -20.13 16.65 17.41
N GLU A 127 -19.40 17.09 18.44
CA GLU A 127 -18.53 18.27 18.39
C GLU A 127 -17.32 18.04 17.48
N GLU A 128 -16.74 16.84 17.51
CA GLU A 128 -15.65 16.46 16.61
C GLU A 128 -16.13 16.39 15.15
N PHE A 129 -17.34 15.86 14.93
CA PHE A 129 -17.94 15.84 13.60
C PHE A 129 -18.20 17.24 13.06
N ALA A 130 -18.71 18.17 13.88
CA ALA A 130 -18.95 19.54 13.47
C ALA A 130 -17.67 20.21 12.96
N ARG A 131 -16.53 19.97 13.61
CA ARG A 131 -15.22 20.46 13.18
C ARG A 131 -14.78 19.88 11.83
N VAL A 132 -14.96 18.57 11.64
CA VAL A 132 -14.61 17.89 10.37
C VAL A 132 -15.45 18.42 9.20
N VAL A 133 -16.74 18.69 9.42
CA VAL A 133 -17.62 19.27 8.40
C VAL A 133 -17.26 20.72 8.10
N GLU A 134 -17.06 21.53 9.14
CA GLU A 134 -16.83 22.98 9.02
C GLU A 134 -15.47 23.31 8.38
N VAL A 135 -14.42 22.58 8.76
CA VAL A 135 -13.05 22.89 8.33
C VAL A 135 -12.70 22.22 7.01
N ALA A 136 -13.26 21.04 6.74
CA ALA A 136 -12.73 20.18 5.68
C ALA A 136 -13.77 19.56 4.74
N GLY A 137 -15.04 19.92 4.89
CA GLY A 137 -16.11 19.44 3.99
C GLY A 137 -16.42 17.95 4.14
N GLY A 138 -16.04 17.33 5.27
CA GLY A 138 -16.35 15.93 5.54
C GLY A 138 -17.85 15.64 5.65
N LYS A 139 -18.24 14.37 5.57
CA LYS A 139 -19.62 13.90 5.66
C LYS A 139 -19.69 12.57 6.40
N LEU A 140 -20.73 12.41 7.22
CA LEU A 140 -21.09 11.17 7.88
C LEU A 140 -22.46 10.74 7.37
N PHE A 141 -22.56 9.47 7.02
CA PHE A 141 -23.78 8.85 6.52
C PHE A 141 -24.18 7.76 7.51
N LYS A 142 -25.41 7.83 8.01
CA LYS A 142 -25.91 6.91 9.05
C LYS A 142 -26.37 5.58 8.47
N SER A 143 -26.48 5.52 7.14
CA SER A 143 -26.89 4.32 6.44
C SER A 143 -26.11 4.14 5.14
N ARG A 144 -26.06 2.89 4.70
CA ARG A 144 -25.47 2.50 3.41
C ARG A 144 -26.14 3.17 2.24
N SER A 145 -27.48 3.28 2.26
CA SER A 145 -28.24 3.91 1.17
C SER A 145 -27.90 5.38 1.02
N GLU A 146 -27.80 6.13 2.12
CA GLU A 146 -27.39 7.54 2.09
C GLU A 146 -25.99 7.71 1.49
N PHE A 147 -25.05 6.86 1.92
CA PHE A 147 -23.68 6.87 1.42
C PHE A 147 -23.62 6.57 -0.08
N VAL A 148 -24.27 5.49 -0.53
CA VAL A 148 -24.26 5.06 -1.94
C VAL A 148 -24.94 6.10 -2.83
N GLU A 149 -26.09 6.64 -2.40
CA GLU A 149 -26.80 7.67 -3.15
C GLU A 149 -25.94 8.94 -3.29
N TRP A 150 -25.30 9.36 -2.19
CA TRP A 150 -24.38 10.50 -2.23
C TRP A 150 -23.19 10.25 -3.14
N LEU A 151 -22.46 9.14 -2.93
CA LEU A 151 -21.22 8.83 -3.66
C LEU A 151 -21.49 8.67 -5.16
N SER A 152 -22.62 8.07 -5.54
CA SER A 152 -22.98 7.85 -6.95
C SER A 152 -23.09 9.13 -7.79
N ARG A 153 -23.37 10.27 -7.14
CA ARG A 153 -23.49 11.59 -7.77
C ARG A 153 -22.18 12.39 -7.76
N GLN A 154 -21.15 11.89 -7.07
CA GLN A 154 -19.88 12.60 -6.98
C GLN A 154 -19.04 12.40 -8.23
N THR A 155 -18.08 13.30 -8.42
CA THR A 155 -17.14 13.33 -9.54
C THR A 155 -15.72 13.50 -8.99
N ASP A 156 -14.70 13.35 -9.84
CA ASP A 156 -13.31 13.62 -9.43
C ASP A 156 -13.12 15.05 -8.92
N SER A 157 -13.85 16.00 -9.50
CA SER A 157 -13.84 17.39 -9.04
C SER A 157 -14.50 17.59 -7.68
N SER A 158 -15.58 16.89 -7.36
CA SER A 158 -16.29 17.07 -6.08
C SER A 158 -15.66 16.30 -4.91
N LEU A 159 -14.88 15.25 -5.20
CA LEU A 159 -14.16 14.45 -4.21
C LEU A 159 -12.69 14.87 -4.02
N ARG A 160 -12.26 15.89 -4.76
CA ARG A 160 -10.93 16.49 -4.60
C ARG A 160 -10.90 17.24 -3.28
N GLY A 161 -9.88 16.96 -2.46
CA GLY A 161 -9.59 17.76 -1.28
C GLY A 161 -8.30 18.55 -1.44
N ASP A 162 -7.98 19.31 -0.41
CA ASP A 162 -6.74 20.05 -0.33
C ASP A 162 -5.65 19.13 0.23
N GLY A 163 -4.89 18.46 -0.65
CA GLY A 163 -3.86 17.52 -0.23
C GLY A 163 -3.25 16.69 -1.36
N ASN A 164 -2.36 15.78 -0.98
CA ASN A 164 -1.73 14.83 -1.90
C ASN A 164 -2.57 13.55 -2.10
N GLN A 165 -3.59 13.33 -1.26
CA GLN A 165 -4.56 12.25 -1.39
C GLN A 165 -5.88 12.76 -1.95
N ASN A 166 -6.10 12.54 -3.25
CA ASN A 166 -7.39 12.78 -3.89
C ASN A 166 -8.13 11.46 -4.10
N ILE A 167 -9.45 11.50 -3.95
CA ILE A 167 -10.30 10.38 -4.36
C ILE A 167 -10.69 10.64 -5.82
N THR A 168 -10.18 9.78 -6.71
CA THR A 168 -10.52 9.80 -8.14
C THR A 168 -11.33 8.56 -8.49
N LEU A 169 -12.01 8.61 -9.62
CA LEU A 169 -12.79 7.51 -10.17
C LEU A 169 -11.92 6.28 -10.41
N GLU A 170 -10.69 6.48 -10.89
CA GLU A 170 -9.71 5.41 -11.02
C GLU A 170 -9.37 4.77 -9.67
N ARG A 171 -9.14 5.58 -8.63
CA ARG A 171 -8.83 5.08 -7.29
C ARG A 171 -10.01 4.32 -6.68
N LEU A 172 -11.24 4.78 -6.91
CA LEU A 172 -12.45 4.06 -6.49
C LEU A 172 -12.59 2.73 -7.21
N ARG A 173 -12.36 2.67 -8.53
CA ARG A 173 -12.36 1.41 -9.30
C ARG A 173 -11.28 0.45 -8.82
N PHE A 174 -10.08 0.97 -8.55
CA PHE A 174 -8.99 0.17 -7.99
C PHE A 174 -9.37 -0.38 -6.62
N PHE A 175 -9.93 0.44 -5.74
CA PHE A 175 -10.37 0.03 -4.42
C PHE A 175 -11.48 -1.03 -4.45
N ALA A 176 -12.46 -0.86 -5.34
CA ALA A 176 -13.56 -1.81 -5.57
C ALA A 176 -13.06 -3.16 -6.11
N SER A 177 -12.10 -3.16 -7.04
CA SER A 177 -11.56 -4.37 -7.67
C SER A 177 -10.50 -5.09 -6.83
N SER A 178 -9.81 -4.39 -5.93
CA SER A 178 -8.80 -4.96 -5.06
C SER A 178 -9.46 -5.97 -4.10
N SER A 179 -9.22 -7.26 -4.30
CA SER A 179 -9.67 -8.42 -3.51
C SER A 179 -11.16 -8.85 -3.57
N SER A 180 -11.72 -8.93 -4.78
CA SER A 180 -12.67 -10.00 -5.16
C SER A 180 -11.94 -11.29 -5.58
N MET A 181 -10.87 -11.67 -4.87
CA MET A 181 -10.27 -13.00 -4.98
C MET A 181 -10.77 -13.83 -3.81
N LYS A 182 -11.84 -14.60 -4.04
CA LYS A 182 -12.23 -15.70 -3.14
C LYS A 182 -10.97 -16.52 -2.84
N ARG A 183 -10.53 -16.53 -1.58
CA ARG A 183 -9.49 -17.48 -1.14
C ARG A 183 -10.00 -18.89 -1.52
N PRO A 184 -9.27 -19.68 -2.32
CA PRO A 184 -9.68 -21.04 -2.57
C PRO A 184 -9.71 -21.75 -1.23
N THR A 185 -10.88 -22.25 -0.87
CA THR A 185 -11.06 -23.15 0.27
C THR A 185 -10.23 -24.39 -0.04
N ILE A 186 -9.04 -24.48 0.56
CA ILE A 186 -8.26 -25.71 0.58
C ILE A 186 -9.06 -26.69 1.44
N GLY A 187 -9.87 -27.51 0.77
CA GLY A 187 -10.52 -28.66 1.38
C GLY A 187 -9.44 -29.62 1.83
N THR A 188 -9.17 -29.65 3.13
CA THR A 188 -8.48 -30.76 3.77
C THR A 188 -9.38 -31.99 3.67
N ARG A 189 -8.98 -32.93 2.80
CA ARG A 189 -9.38 -34.33 2.88
C ARG A 189 -8.38 -35.08 3.73
#